data_AF-A0A942ZU64-F1
#
_entry.id   AF-A0A942ZU64-F1
#
_cell.length_a   1.000
_cell.length_b   1.000
_cell.length_c   1.000
_cell.angle_alpha   90.00
_cell.angle_beta   90.00
_cell.angle_gamma   90.00
#
_symmetry.space_group_name_H-M   'P 1'
#
loop_
_entity.id
_entity.type
_entity.pdbx_description
1 polymer ?
#
loop_
_entity_poly.entity_id
_entity_poly.type
_entity_poly.pdbx_seq_one_letter_code
_entity_poly.pdbx_strand_id
1 'polypeptide(L)'
;TNENLKNAMFMNAFSYMSHKFLTEGDCNLFVDELHEFVENRLAISYITSFMKRGRKKNSGVCIGSQNVEDLLRPTVITYTKPLMLLPTHSFLFHPGINCNPGEFQRALNVQPWEYDLIRIPNRGHCLYKCGNERYHLHVRAPAYKAALFGTAGGA
;
A
#
# COMPACT_ATOMS: atom_id res chain seq x y z
N THR A 1 -6.33 27.35 -10.86
CA THR A 1 -4.97 27.87 -11.14
C THR A 1 -3.88 27.20 -10.29
N ASN A 2 -4.13 26.78 -9.04
CA ASN A 2 -3.15 26.10 -8.19
C ASN A 2 -2.94 24.60 -8.54
N GLU A 3 -3.98 23.94 -9.05
CA GLU A 3 -3.95 22.50 -9.39
C GLU A 3 -3.01 22.18 -10.56
N ASN A 4 -2.96 23.03 -11.58
CA ASN A 4 -2.04 22.85 -12.71
C ASN A 4 -0.58 23.00 -12.29
N LEU A 5 -0.27 23.89 -11.35
CA LEU A 5 1.07 24.05 -10.79
C LEU A 5 1.46 22.83 -9.95
N LYS A 6 0.55 22.37 -9.08
CA LYS A 6 0.72 21.14 -8.28
C LYS A 6 0.94 19.92 -9.18
N ASN A 7 0.16 19.78 -10.25
CA ASN A 7 0.31 18.71 -11.24
C ASN A 7 1.64 18.80 -12.01
N ALA A 8 2.08 20.01 -12.38
CA ALA A 8 3.38 20.20 -13.02
C ALA A 8 4.56 19.82 -12.10
N MET A 9 4.49 20.18 -10.82
CA MET A 9 5.48 19.77 -9.82
C MET A 9 5.50 18.25 -9.63
N PHE A 10 4.32 17.62 -9.54
CA PHE A 10 4.21 16.16 -9.50
C PHE A 10 4.79 15.52 -10.75
N MET A 11 4.48 16.03 -11.94
CA MET A 11 5.06 15.51 -13.18
C MET A 11 6.59 15.56 -13.19
N ASN A 12 7.18 16.65 -12.69
CA ASN A 12 8.63 16.77 -12.62
C ASN A 12 9.23 15.72 -11.65
N ALA A 13 8.67 15.61 -10.45
CA ALA A 13 9.11 14.64 -9.46
C ALA A 13 8.91 13.18 -9.94
N PHE A 14 7.74 12.86 -10.50
CA PHE A 14 7.44 11.54 -11.04
C PHE A 14 8.27 11.20 -12.28
N SER A 15 8.63 12.19 -13.10
CA SER A 15 9.54 11.99 -14.23
C SER A 15 10.94 11.59 -13.75
N TYR A 16 11.48 12.32 -12.77
CA TYR A 16 12.76 11.97 -12.15
C TYR A 16 12.72 10.58 -11.49
N MET A 17 11.70 10.32 -10.68
CA MET A 17 11.49 9.00 -10.06
C MET A 17 11.38 7.90 -11.11
N SER A 18 10.65 8.14 -12.21
CA SER A 18 10.52 7.20 -13.32
C SER A 18 11.87 6.89 -13.96
N HIS A 19 12.73 7.88 -14.17
CA HIS A 19 14.08 7.64 -14.69
C HIS A 19 14.90 6.77 -13.73
N LYS A 20 14.97 7.13 -12.45
CA LYS A 20 15.69 6.34 -11.44
C LYS A 20 15.14 4.92 -11.30
N PHE A 21 13.82 4.77 -11.31
CA PHE A 21 13.15 3.52 -11.00
C PHE A 21 13.04 2.56 -12.19
N LEU A 22 12.73 3.09 -13.39
CA LEU A 22 12.44 2.31 -14.59
C LEU A 22 13.55 2.33 -15.64
N THR A 23 14.45 3.30 -15.61
CA THR A 23 15.59 3.36 -16.54
C THR A 23 16.85 2.79 -15.90
N GLU A 24 17.30 3.39 -14.80
CA GLU A 24 18.50 2.95 -14.05
C GLU A 24 18.26 1.60 -13.37
N GLY A 25 17.21 1.49 -12.55
CA GLY A 25 16.88 0.26 -11.83
C GLY A 25 17.46 0.19 -10.42
N ASP A 26 17.44 -0.99 -9.80
CA ASP A 26 17.95 -1.25 -8.45
C ASP A 26 17.45 -0.25 -7.38
N CYS A 27 16.21 0.21 -7.52
CA CYS A 27 15.64 1.27 -6.72
C CYS A 27 14.35 0.79 -6.01
N ASN A 28 14.19 1.15 -4.73
CA ASN A 28 12.98 0.85 -3.98
C ASN A 28 12.20 2.13 -3.69
N LEU A 29 10.94 2.14 -4.10
CA LEU A 29 10.00 3.23 -3.83
C LEU A 29 9.11 2.87 -2.66
N PHE A 30 9.05 3.75 -1.66
CA PHE A 30 8.16 3.63 -0.52
C PHE A 30 7.10 4.73 -0.61
N VAL A 31 5.83 4.33 -0.63
CA VAL A 31 4.69 5.25 -0.63
C VAL A 31 3.91 4.99 0.65
N ASP A 32 4.11 5.84 1.64
CA ASP A 32 3.30 5.85 2.85
C ASP A 32 2.04 6.70 2.66
N GLU A 33 1.02 6.45 3.47
CA GLU A 33 -0.28 7.14 3.42
C GLU A 33 -0.91 7.19 2.03
N LEU A 34 -0.93 6.05 1.33
CA LEU A 34 -1.46 5.93 -0.04
C LEU A 34 -2.90 6.46 -0.18
N HIS A 35 -3.72 6.39 0.87
CA HIS A 35 -5.08 6.91 0.86
C HIS A 35 -5.15 8.43 0.62
N GLU A 36 -4.11 9.21 0.92
CA GLU A 36 -4.07 10.65 0.62
C GLU A 36 -3.91 10.92 -0.89
N PHE A 37 -3.37 9.95 -1.63
CA PHE A 37 -3.07 10.10 -3.07
C PHE A 37 -4.19 9.58 -3.98
N VAL A 38 -5.26 8.98 -3.43
CA VAL A 38 -6.31 8.31 -4.24
C VAL A 38 -7.06 9.27 -5.17
N GLU A 39 -7.16 10.55 -4.84
CA GLU A 39 -7.81 11.54 -5.69
C GLU A 39 -6.91 12.00 -6.85
N ASN A 40 -5.58 11.83 -6.71
CA ASN A 40 -4.61 12.17 -7.73
C ASN A 40 -4.43 11.01 -8.72
N ARG A 41 -5.28 11.00 -9.77
CA ARG A 41 -5.23 9.98 -10.84
C ARG A 41 -3.87 9.83 -11.51
N LEU A 42 -3.11 10.92 -11.60
CA LEU A 42 -1.79 10.91 -12.18
C LEU A 42 -0.82 10.12 -11.29
N ALA A 43 -0.80 10.40 -9.99
CA ALA A 43 0.03 9.69 -9.02
C ALA A 43 -0.28 8.18 -9.01
N ILE A 44 -1.57 7.81 -8.96
CA ILE A 44 -1.99 6.41 -8.98
C ILE A 44 -1.56 5.70 -10.27
N SER A 45 -1.62 6.39 -11.41
CA SER A 45 -1.17 5.84 -12.70
C SER A 45 0.34 5.60 -12.72
N TYR A 46 1.15 6.51 -12.17
CA TYR A 46 2.60 6.33 -12.03
C TYR A 46 2.94 5.17 -11.09
N ILE A 47 2.35 5.13 -9.90
CA ILE A 47 2.58 4.06 -8.92
C ILE A 47 2.23 2.71 -9.54
N THR A 48 1.07 2.60 -10.20
CA THR A 48 0.65 1.37 -10.90
C THR A 48 1.65 0.97 -11.99
N SER A 49 2.16 1.94 -12.77
CA SER A 49 3.18 1.69 -13.79
C SER A 49 4.49 1.17 -13.18
N PHE A 50 4.94 1.76 -12.07
CA PHE A 50 6.11 1.33 -11.33
C PHE A 50 5.95 -0.09 -10.79
N MET A 51 4.80 -0.42 -10.18
CA MET A 51 4.54 -1.78 -9.69
C MET A 51 4.56 -2.82 -10.81
N LYS A 52 4.01 -2.50 -11.99
CA LYS A 52 3.99 -3.42 -13.14
C LYS A 52 5.34 -3.62 -13.81
N ARG A 53 6.20 -2.59 -13.81
CA ARG A 53 7.44 -2.55 -14.61
C ARG A 53 8.71 -2.68 -13.78
N GLY A 54 8.67 -2.32 -12.50
CA GLY A 54 9.83 -2.26 -11.60
C GLY A 54 10.59 -3.58 -11.49
N ARG A 55 9.86 -4.71 -11.44
CA ARG A 55 10.46 -6.05 -11.37
C ARG A 55 11.46 -6.33 -12.49
N LYS A 56 11.24 -5.81 -13.70
CA LYS A 56 12.16 -5.99 -14.85
C LYS A 56 13.49 -5.27 -14.67
N LYS A 57 13.59 -4.38 -13.69
CA LYS A 57 14.73 -3.51 -13.39
C LYS A 57 15.29 -3.74 -12.00
N ASN A 58 14.92 -4.86 -11.36
CA ASN A 58 15.24 -5.17 -9.97
C ASN A 58 14.83 -4.05 -8.98
N SER A 59 13.77 -3.32 -9.34
CA SER A 59 13.19 -2.24 -8.55
C SER A 59 11.89 -2.70 -7.88
N GLY A 60 11.64 -2.26 -6.64
CA GLY A 60 10.48 -2.66 -5.83
C GLY A 60 9.62 -1.49 -5.39
N VAL A 61 8.31 -1.70 -5.22
CA VAL A 61 7.41 -0.70 -4.64
C VAL A 61 6.81 -1.26 -3.36
N CYS A 62 6.90 -0.49 -2.28
CA CYS A 62 6.20 -0.75 -1.03
C CYS A 62 5.16 0.35 -0.84
N ILE A 63 3.91 -0.05 -0.58
CA ILE A 63 2.79 0.85 -0.33
C ILE A 63 2.25 0.60 1.08
N GLY A 64 1.95 1.68 1.80
CA GLY A 64 1.30 1.68 3.11
C GLY A 64 0.01 2.50 3.06
N SER A 65 -1.04 2.01 3.71
CA SER A 65 -2.26 2.79 3.94
C SER A 65 -2.97 2.31 5.19
N GLN A 66 -3.41 3.25 6.03
CA GLN A 66 -4.20 2.97 7.22
C GLN A 66 -5.70 2.86 6.89
N ASN A 67 -6.19 3.64 5.93
CA ASN A 67 -7.60 3.65 5.56
C ASN A 67 -7.83 2.89 4.25
N VAL A 68 -8.28 1.64 4.37
CA VAL A 68 -8.61 0.80 3.20
C VAL A 68 -9.94 1.22 2.56
N GLU A 69 -10.89 1.76 3.33
CA GLU A 69 -12.20 2.17 2.82
C GLU A 69 -12.06 3.26 1.75
N ASP A 70 -11.14 4.21 1.96
CA ASP A 70 -10.86 5.27 1.00
C ASP A 70 -10.36 4.73 -0.35
N LEU A 71 -9.63 3.62 -0.33
CA LEU A 71 -9.17 2.92 -1.54
C LEU A 71 -10.30 2.12 -2.21
N LEU A 72 -11.36 1.78 -1.47
CA LEU A 72 -12.48 0.96 -1.97
C LEU A 72 -13.69 1.79 -2.42
N ARG A 73 -13.68 3.12 -2.27
CA ARG A 73 -14.79 3.98 -2.68
C ARG A 73 -15.14 3.75 -4.16
N PRO A 74 -16.44 3.66 -4.54
CA PRO A 74 -16.84 3.36 -5.92
C PRO A 74 -16.27 4.32 -6.98
N THR A 75 -16.00 5.56 -6.61
CA THR A 75 -15.43 6.60 -7.47
C THR A 75 -13.95 6.36 -7.81
N VAL A 76 -13.24 5.59 -6.98
CA VAL A 76 -11.79 5.38 -7.08
C VAL A 76 -11.36 3.92 -7.31
N ILE A 77 -12.23 2.97 -6.93
CA ILE A 77 -11.92 1.53 -6.92
C ILE A 77 -11.38 1.00 -8.26
N THR A 78 -11.84 1.56 -9.38
CA THR A 78 -11.41 1.16 -10.72
C THR A 78 -9.90 1.27 -10.93
N TYR A 79 -9.24 2.26 -10.32
CA TYR A 79 -7.81 2.50 -10.47
C TYR A 79 -6.98 2.17 -9.22
N THR A 80 -7.59 2.09 -8.04
CA THR A 80 -6.90 1.66 -6.81
C THR A 80 -6.85 0.15 -6.66
N LYS A 81 -7.82 -0.60 -7.20
CA LYS A 81 -7.85 -2.08 -7.11
C LYS A 81 -6.56 -2.76 -7.60
N PRO A 82 -5.91 -2.35 -8.71
CA PRO A 82 -4.60 -2.87 -9.09
C PRO A 82 -3.52 -2.68 -8.02
N LEU A 83 -3.52 -1.56 -7.28
CA LEU A 83 -2.55 -1.31 -6.22
C LEU A 83 -2.64 -2.34 -5.09
N MET A 84 -3.84 -2.85 -4.84
CA MET A 84 -4.09 -3.83 -3.79
C MET A 84 -3.80 -5.27 -4.22
N LEU A 85 -3.89 -5.57 -5.52
CA LEU A 85 -3.77 -6.93 -6.07
C LEU A 85 -2.44 -7.24 -6.74
N LEU A 86 -1.70 -6.22 -7.20
CA LEU A 86 -0.38 -6.39 -7.82
C LEU A 86 0.75 -6.77 -6.84
N PRO A 87 0.79 -6.32 -5.58
CA PRO A 87 1.85 -6.70 -4.65
C PRO A 87 1.90 -8.21 -4.47
N THR A 88 3.09 -8.79 -4.63
CA THR A 88 3.31 -10.23 -4.35
C THR A 88 3.24 -10.52 -2.85
N HIS A 89 3.71 -9.57 -2.05
CA HIS A 89 3.73 -9.60 -0.60
C HIS A 89 2.69 -8.60 -0.07
N SER A 90 1.78 -9.06 0.78
CA SER A 90 0.81 -8.18 1.45
C SER A 90 0.78 -8.48 2.94
N PHE A 91 0.92 -7.44 3.75
CA PHE A 91 0.73 -7.49 5.19
C PHE A 91 -0.59 -6.82 5.50
N LEU A 92 -1.59 -7.61 5.90
CA LEU A 92 -2.93 -7.12 6.24
C LEU A 92 -3.07 -7.12 7.75
N PHE A 93 -3.05 -5.91 8.31
CA PHE A 93 -3.35 -5.68 9.73
C PHE A 93 -4.87 -5.54 9.93
N HIS A 94 -5.25 -5.22 11.17
CA HIS A 94 -6.64 -4.93 11.50
C HIS A 94 -7.21 -3.82 10.57
N PRO A 95 -8.30 -4.08 9.84
CA PRO A 95 -8.82 -3.18 8.80
C PRO A 95 -9.55 -1.94 9.33
N GLY A 96 -9.72 -1.83 10.65
CA GLY A 96 -10.47 -0.76 11.30
C GLY A 96 -11.90 -1.18 11.65
N ILE A 97 -12.51 -0.45 12.60
CA ILE A 97 -13.84 -0.76 13.15
C ILE A 97 -14.95 -0.51 12.11
N ASN A 98 -14.77 0.46 11.22
CA ASN A 98 -15.79 0.89 10.26
C ASN A 98 -15.76 0.12 8.94
N CYS A 99 -14.77 -0.76 8.76
CA CYS A 99 -14.53 -1.40 7.47
C CYS A 99 -15.58 -2.47 7.20
N ASN A 100 -16.23 -2.39 6.04
CA ASN A 100 -17.17 -3.42 5.61
C ASN A 100 -16.41 -4.74 5.32
N PRO A 101 -16.64 -5.82 6.09
CA PRO A 101 -15.89 -7.07 5.94
C PRO A 101 -16.04 -7.68 4.54
N GLY A 102 -17.23 -7.61 3.95
CA GLY A 102 -17.51 -8.20 2.65
C GLY A 102 -16.87 -7.44 1.49
N GLU A 103 -16.69 -6.13 1.60
CA GLU A 103 -15.92 -5.35 0.61
C GLU A 103 -14.43 -5.60 0.74
N PHE A 104 -13.91 -5.60 1.97
CA PHE A 104 -12.51 -5.91 2.25
C PHE A 104 -12.11 -7.30 1.72
N GLN A 105 -12.89 -8.32 2.05
CA GLN A 105 -12.69 -9.71 1.61
C GLN A 105 -12.67 -9.82 0.07
N ARG A 106 -13.64 -9.20 -0.61
CA ARG A 106 -13.72 -9.23 -2.08
C ARG A 106 -12.59 -8.45 -2.74
N ALA A 107 -12.26 -7.28 -2.22
CA ALA A 107 -11.25 -6.42 -2.83
C ALA A 107 -9.84 -6.97 -2.68
N LEU A 108 -9.54 -7.55 -1.52
CA LEU A 108 -8.21 -8.09 -1.20
C LEU A 108 -8.09 -9.58 -1.40
N ASN A 109 -9.13 -10.28 -1.86
CA ASN A 109 -9.14 -11.74 -1.99
C ASN A 109 -8.72 -12.42 -0.66
N VAL A 110 -9.46 -12.09 0.40
CA VAL A 110 -9.30 -12.63 1.75
C VAL A 110 -10.54 -13.46 2.07
N GLN A 111 -10.33 -14.68 2.57
CA GLN A 111 -11.41 -15.59 2.94
C GLN A 111 -12.00 -15.22 4.30
N PRO A 112 -13.25 -15.62 4.61
CA PRO A 112 -13.88 -15.30 5.89
C PRO A 112 -13.06 -15.72 7.12
N TRP A 113 -12.51 -16.95 7.11
CA TRP A 113 -11.69 -17.45 8.21
C TRP A 113 -10.33 -16.75 8.32
N GLU A 114 -9.80 -16.21 7.22
CA GLU A 114 -8.58 -15.39 7.24
C GLU A 114 -8.86 -14.02 7.83
N TYR A 115 -10.02 -13.43 7.50
CA TYR A 115 -10.48 -12.17 8.07
C TYR A 115 -10.70 -12.28 9.58
N ASP A 116 -11.24 -13.41 10.05
CA ASP A 116 -11.44 -13.67 11.48
C ASP A 116 -10.16 -13.57 12.32
N LEU A 117 -8.99 -13.84 11.72
CA LEU A 117 -7.69 -13.73 12.41
C LEU A 117 -7.28 -12.28 12.66
N ILE A 118 -7.71 -11.35 11.80
CA ILE A 118 -7.31 -9.93 11.84
C ILE A 118 -8.46 -8.99 12.22
N ARG A 119 -9.69 -9.50 12.39
CA ARG A 119 -10.84 -8.68 12.77
C ARG A 119 -10.70 -8.08 14.17
N ILE A 120 -9.97 -8.73 15.06
CA ILE A 120 -9.70 -8.23 16.41
C ILE A 120 -8.38 -7.45 16.37
N PRO A 121 -8.36 -6.19 16.83
CA PRO A 121 -7.13 -5.42 16.89
C PRO A 121 -6.14 -6.10 17.85
N ASN A 122 -5.06 -6.63 17.31
CA ASN A 122 -3.96 -7.17 18.08
C ASN A 122 -2.65 -6.64 17.52
N ARG A 123 -1.90 -5.94 18.37
CA ARG A 123 -0.75 -5.15 17.96
C ARG A 123 0.38 -6.07 17.46
N GLY A 124 0.92 -5.77 16.29
CA GLY A 124 1.95 -6.57 15.63
C GLY A 124 1.44 -7.85 14.98
N HIS A 125 0.17 -8.22 15.14
CA HIS A 125 -0.40 -9.39 14.46
C HIS A 125 -0.97 -9.00 13.10
N CYS A 126 -0.65 -9.78 12.07
CA CYS A 126 -1.15 -9.55 10.71
C CYS A 126 -1.32 -10.86 9.93
N LEU A 127 -2.20 -10.81 8.94
CA LEU A 127 -2.27 -11.81 7.88
C LEU A 127 -1.27 -11.45 6.79
N TYR A 128 -0.26 -12.30 6.60
CA TYR A 128 0.69 -12.19 5.52
C TYR A 128 0.28 -13.07 4.34
N LYS A 129 0.29 -12.47 3.16
CA LYS A 129 -0.05 -13.11 1.89
C LYS A 129 1.16 -13.07 0.98
N CYS A 130 1.54 -14.23 0.44
CA CYS A 130 2.59 -14.36 -0.57
C CYS A 130 2.09 -15.27 -1.69
N GLY A 131 1.58 -14.69 -2.78
CA GLY A 131 0.90 -15.47 -3.82
C GLY A 131 -0.31 -16.24 -3.26
N ASN A 132 -0.25 -17.58 -3.27
CA ASN A 132 -1.28 -18.45 -2.69
C ASN A 132 -1.05 -18.77 -1.21
N GLU A 133 0.15 -18.51 -0.69
CA GLU A 133 0.48 -18.83 0.70
C GLU A 133 -0.12 -17.78 1.66
N ARG A 134 -0.49 -18.25 2.85
CA ARG A 134 -1.21 -17.50 3.87
C ARG A 134 -0.60 -17.83 5.24
N TYR A 135 -0.16 -16.79 5.95
CA TYR A 135 0.48 -16.95 7.25
C TYR A 135 -0.09 -15.94 8.24
N HIS A 136 -0.39 -16.39 9.46
CA HIS A 136 -0.66 -15.51 10.58
C HIS A 136 0.67 -15.19 11.28
N LEU A 137 1.13 -13.95 11.16
CA LEU A 137 2.44 -13.53 11.66
C LEU A 137 2.29 -12.58 12.85
N HIS A 138 3.27 -12.65 13.74
CA HIS A 138 3.51 -11.66 14.78
C HIS A 138 4.79 -10.89 14.44
N VAL A 139 4.63 -9.68 13.93
CA VAL A 139 5.71 -8.76 13.59
C VAL A 139 6.11 -7.97 14.84
N ARG A 140 7.37 -8.12 15.26
CA ARG A 140 7.95 -7.37 16.35
C ARG A 140 9.19 -6.64 15.87
N ALA A 141 9.23 -5.34 16.09
CA ALA A 141 10.44 -4.58 15.85
C ALA A 141 11.49 -4.91 16.92
N PRO A 142 12.77 -5.13 16.53
CA PRO A 142 13.86 -5.20 17.49
C PRO A 142 13.94 -3.95 18.35
N ALA A 143 14.38 -4.08 19.61
CA ALA A 143 14.39 -2.97 20.58
C ALA A 143 15.09 -1.70 20.07
N TYR A 144 16.21 -1.85 19.36
CA TYR A 144 16.96 -0.70 18.80
C TYR A 144 16.20 0.04 17.69
N LYS A 145 15.32 -0.64 16.93
CA LYS A 145 14.42 0.01 15.96
C LYS A 145 13.18 0.56 16.62
N ALA A 146 12.68 -0.11 17.65
CA ALA A 146 11.51 0.32 18.40
C ALA A 146 11.72 1.72 19.01
N ALA A 147 12.94 2.01 19.47
CA ALA A 147 13.31 3.33 19.99
C ALA A 147 13.19 4.48 18.96
N LEU A 148 13.18 4.17 17.65
CA LEU A 148 13.10 5.17 16.57
C LEU A 148 11.67 5.56 16.20
N PHE A 149 10.65 4.78 16.58
CA PHE A 149 9.25 5.04 16.16
C PHE A 149 8.58 6.24 16.85
N GLY A 150 9.29 6.89 17.78
CA GLY A 150 8.75 7.99 18.57
C GLY A 150 7.59 7.57 19.48
N THR A 151 7.09 8.51 20.27
CA THR A 151 6.01 8.27 21.25
C THR A 151 4.61 8.56 20.70
N ALA A 152 4.51 9.08 19.48
CA ALA A 152 3.29 9.69 18.94
C ALA A 152 2.34 8.71 18.21
N GLY A 153 2.61 7.40 18.19
CA GLY A 153 1.63 6.42 17.70
C GLY A 153 2.15 5.32 16.77
N GLY A 154 3.46 5.23 16.52
CA GLY A 154 4.04 4.21 15.64
C GLY A 154 4.44 2.90 16.32
N ALA A 155 3.92 2.65 17.52
CA ALA A 155 4.31 1.50 18.31
C ALA A 155 3.21 0.44 18.27
#